data_AF-A0A2T2RI29-F1
#
_entry.id   AF-A0A2T2RI29-F1
#
_cell.length_a   1.000
_cell.length_b   1.000
_cell.length_c   1.000
_cell.angle_alpha   90.00
_cell.angle_beta   90.00
_cell.angle_gamma   90.00
#
_symmetry.space_group_name_H-M   'P 1'
#
loop_
_entity.id
_entity.type
_entity.pdbx_description
1 polymer ?
#
loop_
_entity_poly.entity_id
_entity_poly.type
_entity_poly.pdbx_seq_one_letter_code
_entity_poly.pdbx_strand_id
1 'polypeptide(L)'
;AALVAGAAAGGHRWRVVGVSVSRPVAEARHRVARLARDSAAHLGWPAPDEARVEVRDGRGPGFAAPSPAGQWAAQAALAREGLVLDPVYTAKAMAALPQVAAETGGPVVFWHSGGTAAACYDLLSAAPAAEVAS
;
A
#
# COMPACT_ATOMS: atom_id res chain seq x y z
N ALA A 1 0.49 10.06 5.37
CA ALA A 1 0.56 11.34 6.11
C ALA A 1 -0.78 11.67 6.74
N ALA A 2 -1.83 11.94 5.96
CA ALA A 2 -3.17 12.23 6.50
C ALA A 2 -3.70 11.17 7.47
N LEU A 3 -3.58 9.87 7.15
CA LEU A 3 -3.97 8.79 8.06
C LEU A 3 -3.21 8.83 9.42
N VAL A 4 -1.93 9.20 9.40
CA VAL A 4 -1.12 9.34 10.62
C VAL A 4 -1.59 10.56 11.44
N ALA A 5 -1.84 11.69 10.78
CA ALA A 5 -2.34 12.90 11.44
C ALA A 5 -3.73 12.67 12.06
N GLY A 6 -4.64 12.04 11.31
CA GLY A 6 -5.99 11.70 11.80
C GLY A 6 -5.97 10.68 12.95
N ALA A 7 -5.09 9.67 12.89
CA ALA A 7 -4.95 8.71 13.99
C ALA A 7 -4.51 9.40 15.30
N ALA A 8 -3.58 10.35 15.22
CA ALA A 8 -3.15 11.13 16.37
C ALA A 8 -4.27 12.02 16.92
N ALA A 9 -5.02 12.70 16.04
CA ALA A 9 -6.11 13.59 16.42
C ALA A 9 -7.27 12.85 17.12
N GLY A 10 -7.64 11.67 16.63
CA GLY A 10 -8.74 10.87 17.19
C GLY A 10 -8.39 10.08 18.45
N GLY A 11 -7.16 10.19 18.98
CA GLY A 11 -6.69 9.36 20.11
C GLY A 11 -6.72 7.86 19.81
N HIS A 12 -6.75 7.50 18.53
CA HIS A 12 -6.97 6.15 18.05
C HIS A 12 -5.72 5.29 18.21
N ARG A 13 -5.90 4.02 18.58
CA ARG A 13 -4.80 3.05 18.78
C ARG A 13 -4.44 2.26 17.53
N TRP A 14 -5.05 2.55 16.38
CA TRP A 14 -4.82 1.77 15.17
C TRP A 14 -3.42 2.08 14.62
N ARG A 15 -2.73 1.03 14.17
CA ARG A 15 -1.38 1.13 13.62
C ARG A 15 -1.47 1.41 12.12
N VAL A 16 -0.87 2.52 11.66
CA VAL A 16 -0.80 2.83 10.22
C VAL A 16 0.54 2.35 9.68
N VAL A 17 0.50 1.29 8.87
CA VAL A 17 1.68 0.74 8.20
C VAL A 17 1.70 1.20 6.75
N GLY A 18 2.67 2.02 6.37
CA GLY A 18 2.91 2.39 4.98
C GLY A 18 3.84 1.38 4.29
N VAL A 19 3.63 1.12 3.00
CA VAL A 19 4.59 0.36 2.18
C VAL A 19 5.19 1.31 1.14
N SER A 20 6.50 1.56 1.23
CA SER A 20 7.18 2.40 0.24
C SER A 20 7.46 1.61 -1.03
N VAL A 21 6.95 2.09 -2.15
CA VAL A 21 7.12 1.44 -3.46
C VAL A 21 8.13 2.15 -4.38
N SER A 22 8.67 3.28 -3.94
CA SER A 22 9.59 4.11 -4.73
C SER A 22 10.85 4.54 -3.99
N ARG A 23 10.71 4.99 -2.74
CA ARG A 23 11.78 5.63 -1.97
C ARG A 23 12.36 4.69 -0.91
N PRO A 24 13.64 4.85 -0.54
CA PRO A 24 14.16 4.22 0.67
C PRO A 24 13.27 4.49 1.88
N VAL A 25 13.17 3.51 2.77
CA VAL A 25 12.27 3.56 3.95
C VAL A 25 12.53 4.80 4.79
N ALA A 26 13.79 5.16 5.04
CA ALA A 26 14.14 6.33 5.83
C ALA A 26 13.62 7.64 5.21
N GLU A 27 13.79 7.81 3.89
CA GLU A 27 13.29 8.98 3.17
C GLU A 27 11.76 9.04 3.19
N ALA A 28 11.09 7.91 2.92
CA ALA A 28 9.65 7.82 2.93
C ALA A 28 9.08 8.12 4.33
N ARG A 29 9.68 7.56 5.39
CA ARG A 29 9.30 7.81 6.78
C ARG A 29 9.44 9.28 7.14
N HIS A 30 10.60 9.89 6.83
CA HIS A 30 10.84 11.30 7.10
C HIS A 30 9.81 12.20 6.40
N ARG A 31 9.54 11.94 5.11
CA ARG A 31 8.55 12.69 4.34
C ARG A 31 7.14 12.53 4.91
N VAL A 32 6.74 11.31 5.30
CA VAL A 32 5.42 11.05 5.89
C VAL A 32 5.26 11.75 7.23
N ALA A 33 6.29 11.70 8.09
CA ALA A 33 6.29 12.36 9.41
C ALA A 33 6.13 13.88 9.26
N ARG A 34 6.93 14.50 8.39
CA ARG A 34 6.84 15.94 8.09
C ARG A 34 5.44 16.32 7.61
N LEU A 35 4.94 15.66 6.56
CA LEU A 35 3.61 15.98 6.01
C LEU A 35 2.49 15.75 7.03
N ALA A 36 2.60 14.75 7.91
CA ALA A 36 1.60 14.49 8.93
C ALA A 36 1.59 15.60 10.00
N ARG A 37 2.76 16.08 10.44
CA ARG A 37 2.89 17.23 11.34
C ARG A 37 2.33 18.50 10.70
N ASP A 38 2.71 18.79 9.46
CA ASP A 38 2.25 19.99 8.75
C ASP A 38 0.72 19.97 8.60
N SER A 39 0.15 18.79 8.27
CA SER A 39 -1.30 18.59 8.18
C SER A 39 -2.00 18.79 9.52
N ALA A 40 -1.43 18.25 10.61
CA ALA A 40 -1.98 18.43 11.96
C ALA A 40 -1.96 19.90 12.39
N ALA A 41 -0.85 20.60 12.15
CA ALA A 41 -0.72 22.02 12.45
C ALA A 41 -1.74 22.86 11.68
N HIS A 42 -1.95 22.57 10.39
CA HIS A 42 -2.94 23.26 9.57
C HIS A 42 -4.39 23.07 10.07
N LEU A 43 -4.68 21.92 10.68
CA LEU A 43 -6.00 21.57 11.20
C LEU A 43 -6.19 21.88 12.70
N GLY A 44 -5.18 22.42 13.38
CA GLY A 44 -5.21 22.65 14.82
C GLY A 44 -5.22 21.37 15.66
N TRP A 45 -4.71 20.27 15.13
CA TRP A 45 -4.64 18.98 15.80
C TRP A 45 -3.31 18.77 16.54
N PRO A 46 -3.27 17.89 17.56
CA PRO A 46 -2.02 17.47 18.19
C PRO A 46 -1.03 16.91 17.15
N ALA A 47 0.24 17.27 17.31
CA ALA A 47 1.29 16.72 16.46
C ALA A 47 1.39 15.19 16.63
N PRO A 48 1.46 14.42 15.52
CA PRO A 48 1.65 12.98 15.60
C PRO A 48 3.05 12.63 16.11
N ASP A 49 3.14 11.55 16.89
CA ASP A 49 4.40 10.97 17.32
C ASP A 49 5.14 10.34 16.12
N GLU A 50 6.32 10.88 15.79
CA GLU A 50 7.16 10.37 14.70
C GLU A 50 7.60 8.92 14.90
N ALA A 51 7.71 8.46 16.15
CA ALA A 51 8.07 7.08 16.46
C ALA A 51 7.03 6.09 15.93
N ARG A 52 5.76 6.53 15.82
CA ARG A 52 4.63 5.73 15.33
C ARG A 52 4.49 5.72 13.80
N VAL A 53 5.33 6.46 13.07
CA VAL A 53 5.33 6.42 11.60
C VAL A 53 6.04 5.16 11.14
N GLU A 54 5.28 4.16 10.76
CA GLU A 54 5.79 2.88 10.27
C GLU A 54 5.80 2.85 8.74
N VAL A 55 6.95 2.51 8.16
CA VAL A 55 7.10 2.31 6.72
C VAL A 55 7.90 1.03 6.47
N ARG A 56 7.37 0.15 5.63
CA ARG A 56 8.03 -1.07 5.14
C ARG A 56 8.57 -0.86 3.74
N ASP A 57 9.62 -1.59 3.38
CA ASP A 57 10.16 -1.57 2.03
C ASP A 57 9.36 -2.53 1.14
N GLY A 58 8.65 -1.99 0.16
CA GLY A 58 7.95 -2.76 -0.85
C GLY A 58 8.48 -2.48 -2.26
N ARG A 59 9.61 -1.78 -2.41
CA ARG A 59 10.10 -1.31 -3.72
C ARG A 59 10.35 -2.45 -4.70
N GLY A 60 10.81 -3.60 -4.20
CA GLY A 60 11.24 -4.71 -5.07
C GLY A 60 12.35 -4.24 -6.02
N PRO A 61 12.27 -4.55 -7.32
CA PRO A 61 13.29 -4.14 -8.30
C PRO A 61 13.43 -2.63 -8.50
N GLY A 62 12.45 -1.83 -8.06
CA GLY A 62 12.46 -0.37 -8.22
C GLY A 62 11.06 0.21 -8.41
N PHE A 63 10.99 1.54 -8.52
CA PHE A 63 9.73 2.23 -8.85
C PHE A 63 9.25 1.82 -10.25
N ALA A 64 7.93 1.74 -10.43
CA ALA A 64 7.25 1.28 -11.66
C ALA A 64 7.53 -0.18 -12.08
N ALA A 65 8.59 -0.81 -11.61
CA ALA A 65 8.88 -2.22 -11.90
C ALA A 65 8.04 -3.15 -11.01
N PRO A 66 7.28 -4.11 -11.58
CA PRO A 66 6.62 -5.15 -10.80
C PRO A 66 7.63 -5.94 -9.96
N SER A 67 7.20 -6.46 -8.81
CA SER A 67 8.02 -7.35 -7.99
C SER A 67 7.44 -8.77 -8.00
N PRO A 68 8.26 -9.83 -7.90
CA PRO A 68 7.75 -11.21 -7.84
C PRO A 68 6.74 -11.42 -6.69
N ALA A 69 7.03 -10.88 -5.51
CA ALA A 69 6.13 -10.95 -4.36
C ALA A 69 4.80 -10.19 -4.62
N GLY A 70 4.88 -9.01 -5.24
CA GLY A 70 3.70 -8.25 -5.64
C GLY A 70 2.84 -8.99 -6.67
N GLN A 71 3.46 -9.57 -7.71
CA GLN A 71 2.75 -10.34 -8.73
C GLN A 71 2.03 -11.55 -8.13
N TRP A 72 2.71 -12.30 -7.26
CA TRP A 72 2.09 -13.42 -6.56
C TRP A 72 0.92 -12.97 -5.69
N ALA A 73 1.08 -11.86 -4.95
CA ALA A 73 0.02 -11.29 -4.12
C ALA A 73 -1.18 -10.81 -4.95
N ALA A 74 -0.95 -10.19 -6.12
CA ALA A 74 -2.01 -9.76 -7.02
C ALA A 74 -2.78 -10.95 -7.60
N GLN A 75 -2.08 -12.00 -8.06
CA GLN A 75 -2.72 -13.23 -8.54
C GLN A 75 -3.54 -13.91 -7.44
N ALA A 76 -2.99 -13.99 -6.23
CA ALA A 76 -3.69 -14.56 -5.08
C ALA A 76 -4.94 -13.75 -4.70
N ALA A 77 -4.84 -12.43 -4.70
CA ALA A 77 -5.96 -11.52 -4.38
C ALA A 77 -7.06 -11.59 -5.44
N LEU A 78 -6.70 -11.67 -6.72
CA LEU A 78 -7.66 -11.84 -7.81
C LEU A 78 -8.37 -13.20 -7.71
N ALA A 79 -7.61 -14.28 -7.54
CA ALA A 79 -8.16 -15.64 -7.54
C ALA A 79 -9.04 -15.95 -6.31
N ARG A 80 -8.74 -15.36 -5.15
CA ARG A 80 -9.44 -15.64 -3.89
C ARG A 80 -10.53 -14.64 -3.54
N GLU A 81 -10.29 -13.36 -3.83
CA GLU A 81 -11.13 -12.26 -3.36
C GLU A 81 -11.72 -11.43 -4.51
N GLY A 82 -11.40 -11.74 -5.77
CA GLY A 82 -11.81 -10.95 -6.93
C GLY A 82 -11.18 -9.54 -6.96
N LEU A 83 -10.09 -9.32 -6.22
CA LEU A 83 -9.43 -8.02 -6.14
C LEU A 83 -8.40 -7.85 -7.25
N VAL A 84 -8.61 -6.82 -8.08
CA VAL A 84 -7.66 -6.43 -9.13
C VAL A 84 -6.69 -5.39 -8.60
N LEU A 85 -5.43 -5.80 -8.42
CA LEU A 85 -4.36 -4.96 -7.89
C LEU A 85 -3.38 -4.55 -8.99
N ASP A 86 -2.98 -3.28 -8.99
CA ASP A 86 -1.96 -2.76 -9.90
C ASP A 86 -0.55 -3.21 -9.47
N PRO A 87 0.34 -3.52 -10.42
CA PRO A 87 1.66 -4.06 -10.12
C PRO A 87 2.63 -3.02 -9.52
N VAL A 88 2.32 -1.72 -9.61
CA VAL A 88 3.21 -0.63 -9.20
C VAL A 88 2.99 -0.24 -7.74
N TYR A 89 1.76 -0.25 -7.24
CA TYR A 89 1.41 0.21 -5.90
C TYR A 89 0.73 -0.88 -5.06
N THR A 90 -0.50 -1.23 -5.41
CA THR A 90 -1.39 -2.02 -4.54
C THR A 90 -0.95 -3.48 -4.43
N ALA A 91 -0.39 -4.07 -5.49
CA ALA A 91 0.18 -5.41 -5.44
C ALA A 91 1.38 -5.50 -4.46
N LYS A 92 2.26 -4.49 -4.49
CA LYS A 92 3.43 -4.42 -3.59
C LYS A 92 3.01 -4.19 -2.14
N ALA A 93 1.99 -3.37 -1.91
CA ALA A 93 1.42 -3.18 -0.59
C ALA A 93 0.75 -4.46 -0.07
N MET A 94 -0.01 -5.16 -0.91
CA MET A 94 -0.65 -6.44 -0.57
C MET A 94 0.37 -7.52 -0.21
N ALA A 95 1.51 -7.55 -0.89
CA ALA A 95 2.59 -8.50 -0.58
C ALA A 95 3.14 -8.39 0.86
N ALA A 96 3.04 -7.21 1.49
CA ALA A 96 3.46 -7.01 2.88
C ALA A 96 2.37 -7.43 3.90
N LEU A 97 1.11 -7.58 3.47
CA LEU A 97 -0.04 -7.80 4.35
C LEU A 97 0.10 -9.05 5.24
N PRO A 98 0.57 -10.23 4.75
CA PRO A 98 0.68 -11.41 5.59
C PRO A 98 1.61 -11.23 6.79
N GLN A 99 2.76 -10.57 6.58
CA GLN A 99 3.69 -10.26 7.67
C GLN A 99 3.06 -9.28 8.66
N VAL A 100 2.41 -8.22 8.17
CA VAL A 100 1.74 -7.25 9.04
C VAL A 100 0.64 -7.92 9.88
N ALA A 101 -0.18 -8.79 9.28
CA ALA A 101 -1.23 -9.53 9.97
C ALA A 101 -0.69 -10.49 11.03
N ALA A 102 0.42 -11.18 10.75
CA ALA A 102 1.08 -12.03 11.72
C ALA A 102 1.64 -11.23 12.92
N GLU A 103 2.19 -10.04 12.67
CA GLU A 103 2.73 -9.16 13.72
C GLU A 103 1.63 -8.48 14.56
N THR A 104 0.44 -8.21 13.99
CA THR A 104 -0.64 -7.54 14.73
C THR A 104 -1.46 -8.49 15.59
N GLY A 105 -1.56 -9.77 15.21
CA GLY A 105 -2.38 -10.76 15.92
C GLY A 105 -3.88 -10.42 15.97
N GLY A 106 -4.32 -9.47 15.14
CA GLY A 106 -5.66 -8.89 15.13
C GLY A 106 -6.05 -8.39 13.74
N PRO A 107 -7.27 -7.84 13.57
CA PRO A 107 -7.79 -7.46 12.26
C PRO A 107 -6.94 -6.39 11.59
N VAL A 108 -6.73 -6.54 10.28
CA VAL A 108 -6.01 -5.58 9.44
C VAL A 108 -6.95 -5.04 8.37
N VAL A 109 -6.96 -3.72 8.20
CA VAL A 109 -7.65 -3.05 7.09
C VAL A 109 -6.64 -2.76 6.00
N PHE A 110 -6.80 -3.39 4.84
CA PHE A 110 -6.03 -3.06 3.65
C PHE A 110 -6.67 -1.87 2.91
N TRP A 111 -5.91 -0.79 2.71
CA TRP A 111 -6.38 0.36 1.95
C TRP A 111 -6.07 0.19 0.46
N HIS A 112 -7.07 -0.28 -0.30
CA HIS A 112 -6.96 -0.42 -1.75
C HIS A 112 -6.97 0.96 -2.42
N SER A 113 -5.80 1.55 -2.68
CA SER A 113 -5.66 2.92 -3.18
C SER A 113 -6.01 3.15 -4.66
N GLY A 114 -6.42 2.11 -5.40
CA GLY A 114 -6.81 2.20 -6.80
C GLY A 114 -5.80 1.55 -7.73
N GLY A 115 -5.56 2.14 -8.91
CA GLY A 115 -4.70 1.56 -9.95
C GLY A 115 -5.39 0.50 -10.82
N THR A 116 -6.63 0.15 -10.50
CA THR A 116 -7.41 -0.91 -11.16
C THR A 116 -7.55 -0.73 -12.66
N ALA A 117 -7.74 0.50 -13.17
CA ALA A 117 -7.87 0.71 -14.61
C ALA A 117 -6.61 0.27 -15.39
N ALA A 118 -5.43 0.65 -14.91
CA ALA A 118 -4.16 0.22 -15.49
C ALA A 118 -3.97 -1.29 -15.33
N ALA A 119 -4.30 -1.84 -14.16
CA ALA A 119 -4.21 -3.27 -13.90
C ALA A 119 -5.13 -4.10 -14.82
N CYS A 120 -6.37 -3.65 -15.05
CA CYS A 120 -7.29 -4.28 -16.00
C CYS A 120 -6.74 -4.22 -17.42
N TYR A 121 -6.18 -3.08 -17.84
CA TYR A 121 -5.56 -2.96 -19.15
C TYR A 121 -4.42 -3.97 -19.33
N ASP A 122 -3.55 -4.11 -18.35
CA ASP A 122 -2.44 -5.08 -18.38
C ASP A 122 -2.95 -6.53 -18.46
N LEU A 123 -3.96 -6.88 -17.65
CA LEU A 123 -4.56 -8.22 -17.65
C LEU A 123 -5.21 -8.57 -19.00
N LEU A 124 -5.95 -7.63 -19.58
CA LEU A 124 -6.61 -7.80 -20.88
C LEU A 124 -5.59 -7.85 -22.02
N SER A 125 -4.49 -7.11 -21.91
CA SER A 125 -3.41 -7.10 -22.91
C SER A 125 -2.51 -8.34 -22.83
N ALA A 126 -2.44 -8.98 -21.66
CA ALA A 126 -1.69 -10.22 -21.44
C ALA A 126 -2.51 -11.48 -21.77
N ALA A 127 -3.83 -11.37 -21.91
CA ALA A 127 -4.66 -12.49 -22.33
C ALA A 127 -4.30 -12.89 -23.77
N PRO A 128 -4.07 -14.19 -24.05
CA PRO A 128 -3.93 -14.63 -25.43
C PRO A 128 -5.18 -14.19 -26.20
N ALA A 129 -5.00 -13.68 -27.42
CA ALA A 129 -6.12 -13.35 -28.30
C ALA A 129 -7.05 -14.54 -28.31
N ALA A 130 -8.29 -14.36 -27.86
CA ALA A 130 -9.28 -15.42 -27.88
C ALA A 130 -9.32 -15.98 -29.31
N GLU A 131 -8.88 -17.24 -29.49
CA GLU A 131 -9.14 -17.95 -30.73
C GLU A 131 -10.66 -17.98 -30.87
N VAL A 132 -11.16 -17.13 -31.75
CA VAL A 132 -12.54 -17.14 -32.19
C VAL A 132 -12.68 -18.42 -33.00
N ALA A 133 -13.03 -19.51 -32.31
CA ALA A 133 -13.37 -20.77 -32.94
C ALA A 133 -14.57 -20.54 -33.86
N SER A 134 -14.32 -20.64 -35.17
CA SER A 134 -15.34 -20.67 -36.22
C SER A 134 -16.07 -22.00 -36.24
#